data_AF-A0A661RX55-F1
#
_entry.id   AF-A0A661RX55-F1
#
_cell.length_a   1.000
_cell.length_b   1.000
_cell.length_c   1.000
_cell.angle_alpha   90.00
_cell.angle_beta   90.00
_cell.angle_gamma   90.00
#
_symmetry.space_group_name_H-M   'P 1'
#
loop_
_entity.id
_entity.type
_entity.pdbx_description
1 polymer ?
#
loop_
_entity_poly.entity_id
_entity_poly.type
_entity_poly.pdbx_seq_one_letter_code
_entity_poly.pdbx_strand_id
1 'polypeptide(L)'
;MRPLVDAGAFAVGANCSIGSKTMIDLACDIKKSVDAPIIIMPNAGMPKTAKDNAVFYPEDEAFFADSIKEIKELGVEIVGGCCGTTPSYIKKIKEIIERGV
;
A
#
# COMPACT_ATOMS: atom_id res chain seq x y z
N MET A 1 12.93 -9.90 -0.77
CA MET A 1 11.95 -10.81 -0.12
C MET A 1 12.24 -12.31 -0.28
N ARG A 2 13.22 -12.71 -1.12
CA ARG A 2 13.52 -14.11 -1.45
C ARG A 2 13.67 -15.08 -0.27
N PRO A 3 14.39 -14.77 0.84
CA PRO A 3 14.53 -15.71 1.95
C PRO A 3 13.19 -16.11 2.59
N LEU A 4 12.19 -15.22 2.59
CA LEU A 4 10.85 -15.53 3.12
C LEU A 4 10.11 -16.51 2.20
N VAL A 5 10.23 -16.32 0.89
CA VAL A 5 9.66 -17.22 -0.12
C VAL A 5 10.30 -18.59 -0.03
N ASP A 6 11.63 -18.64 0.08
CA ASP A 6 12.38 -19.90 0.21
C ASP A 6 12.04 -20.64 1.51
N ALA A 7 11.65 -19.92 2.57
CA ALA A 7 11.13 -20.48 3.81
C ALA A 7 9.66 -20.95 3.73
N GLY A 8 9.01 -20.84 2.56
CA GLY A 8 7.66 -21.36 2.31
C GLY A 8 6.53 -20.33 2.42
N ALA A 9 6.83 -19.03 2.45
CA ALA A 9 5.79 -18.00 2.42
C ALA A 9 5.02 -18.03 1.09
N PHE A 10 3.70 -18.15 1.15
CA PHE A 10 2.82 -18.13 -0.03
C PHE A 10 2.74 -16.74 -0.68
N ALA A 11 2.82 -15.68 0.13
CA ALA A 11 2.82 -14.30 -0.32
C ALA A 11 3.77 -13.48 0.56
N VAL A 12 4.35 -12.42 0.00
CA VAL A 12 5.28 -11.52 0.69
C VAL A 12 4.94 -10.07 0.38
N GLY A 13 5.39 -9.14 1.20
CA GLY A 13 4.92 -7.77 1.03
C GLY A 13 5.43 -6.78 2.06
N ALA A 14 4.86 -5.60 2.03
CA ALA A 14 5.17 -4.52 2.94
C ALA A 14 3.90 -3.78 3.37
N ASN A 15 3.92 -3.32 4.62
CA ASN A 15 2.90 -2.45 5.17
C ASN A 15 3.52 -1.38 6.07
N CYS A 16 2.76 -0.31 6.32
CA CYS A 16 3.15 0.78 7.22
C CYS A 16 4.45 1.50 6.79
N SER A 17 5.09 2.18 7.74
CA SER A 17 6.32 2.98 7.68
C SER A 17 6.29 4.18 6.73
N ILE A 18 5.80 4.00 5.49
CA ILE A 18 5.82 4.99 4.41
C ILE A 18 4.42 5.23 3.84
N GLY A 19 4.25 6.40 3.21
CA GLY A 19 3.01 6.78 2.51
C GLY A 19 2.83 6.05 1.18
N SER A 20 1.64 6.20 0.58
CA SER A 20 1.22 5.43 -0.60
C SER A 20 2.12 5.69 -1.82
N LYS A 21 2.50 6.95 -2.07
CA LYS A 21 3.34 7.31 -3.21
C LYS A 21 4.72 6.65 -3.16
N THR A 22 5.40 6.69 -2.02
CA THR A 22 6.71 6.04 -1.85
C THR A 22 6.59 4.51 -1.91
N MET A 23 5.43 3.97 -1.54
CA MET A 23 5.17 2.53 -1.60
C MET A 23 5.10 2.00 -3.05
N ILE A 24 4.87 2.86 -4.05
CA ILE A 24 4.92 2.49 -5.48
C ILE A 24 6.33 2.00 -5.85
N ASP A 25 7.36 2.76 -5.48
CA ASP A 25 8.75 2.42 -5.75
C ASP A 25 9.14 1.11 -5.04
N LEU A 26 8.76 0.97 -3.76
CA LEU A 26 9.01 -0.27 -3.00
C LEU A 26 8.27 -1.47 -3.60
N ALA A 27 7.03 -1.29 -4.07
CA ALA A 27 6.29 -2.36 -4.73
C ALA A 27 6.99 -2.83 -6.03
N CYS A 28 7.51 -1.89 -6.81
CA CYS A 28 8.30 -2.16 -8.01
C CYS A 28 9.57 -2.96 -7.68
N ASP A 29 10.29 -2.57 -6.63
CA ASP A 29 11.50 -3.28 -6.18
C ASP A 29 11.19 -4.69 -5.64
N ILE A 30 10.09 -4.84 -4.88
CA ILE A 30 9.66 -6.16 -4.41
C ILE A 30 9.29 -7.05 -5.60
N LYS A 31 8.53 -6.54 -6.58
CA LYS A 31 8.11 -7.29 -7.79
C LYS A 31 9.28 -7.79 -8.62
N LYS A 32 10.38 -7.04 -8.68
CA LYS A 32 11.62 -7.48 -9.34
C LYS A 32 12.39 -8.53 -8.54
N SER A 33 12.10 -8.70 -7.25
CA SER A 33 12.91 -9.54 -6.34
C SER A 33 12.37 -10.95 -6.12
N VAL A 34 11.09 -11.21 -6.41
CA VAL A 34 10.40 -12.48 -6.15
C VAL A 34 9.27 -12.73 -7.14
N ASP A 35 9.00 -14.00 -7.43
CA ASP A 35 7.87 -14.45 -8.27
C ASP A 35 6.62 -14.84 -7.46
N ALA A 36 6.63 -14.64 -6.14
CA ALA A 36 5.50 -14.93 -5.27
C ALA A 36 4.47 -13.77 -5.29
N PRO A 37 3.18 -14.04 -5.02
CA PRO A 37 2.16 -13.01 -4.82
C PRO A 37 2.59 -11.93 -3.83
N ILE A 38 2.26 -10.67 -4.16
CA ILE A 38 2.68 -9.50 -3.40
C ILE A 38 1.50 -8.84 -2.69
N ILE A 39 1.76 -8.39 -1.47
CA ILE A 39 0.82 -7.65 -0.62
C ILE A 39 1.37 -6.26 -0.31
N ILE A 40 0.63 -5.18 -0.60
CA ILE A 40 1.07 -3.80 -0.33
C ILE A 40 -0.02 -3.02 0.42
N MET A 41 0.33 -2.49 1.60
CA MET A 41 -0.60 -1.77 2.49
C MET A 41 0.06 -0.51 3.11
N PRO A 42 0.14 0.62 2.39
CA PRO A 42 0.79 1.83 2.87
C PRO A 42 -0.01 2.56 3.96
N ASN A 43 0.66 3.48 4.65
CA ASN A 43 -0.03 4.48 5.48
C ASN A 43 -0.70 5.55 4.60
N ALA A 44 -1.71 6.24 5.13
CA ALA A 44 -2.30 7.43 4.50
C ALA A 44 -1.35 8.65 4.59
N GLY A 45 -0.17 8.52 3.99
CA GLY A 45 0.93 9.48 4.06
C GLY A 45 1.90 9.21 5.22
N MET A 46 2.93 10.04 5.31
CA MET A 46 3.87 9.99 6.44
C MET A 46 3.20 10.53 7.72
N PRO A 47 3.37 9.87 8.88
CA PRO A 47 2.79 10.35 10.13
C PRO A 47 3.35 11.72 10.47
N LYS A 48 2.45 12.62 10.88
CA LYS A 48 2.78 13.96 11.39
C LYS A 48 2.29 14.07 12.83
N THR A 49 2.95 14.92 13.61
CA THR A 49 2.56 15.20 14.99
C THR A 49 1.90 16.58 15.05
N ALA A 50 0.68 16.65 15.57
CA ALA A 50 -0.03 17.88 15.82
C ALA A 50 0.49 18.59 17.10
N LYS A 51 0.03 19.82 17.35
CA LYS A 51 0.50 20.64 18.49
C LYS A 51 0.20 20.01 19.86
N ASP A 52 -0.83 19.17 19.94
CA ASP A 52 -1.28 18.44 21.12
C ASP A 52 -0.60 17.06 21.27
N ASN A 53 0.44 16.79 20.48
CA ASN A 53 1.14 15.50 20.36
C ASN A 53 0.30 14.36 19.75
N ALA A 54 -0.86 14.65 19.16
CA ALA A 54 -1.61 13.65 18.41
C ALA A 54 -0.89 13.32 17.09
N VAL A 55 -0.77 12.03 16.77
CA VAL A 55 -0.27 11.57 15.47
C VAL A 55 -1.42 11.55 14.47
N PHE A 56 -1.22 12.13 13.29
CA PHE A 56 -2.19 12.12 12.19
C PHE A 56 -1.52 11.82 10.85
N TYR A 57 -2.33 11.41 9.89
CA TYR A 57 -1.93 10.97 8.56
C TYR A 57 -2.56 11.92 7.54
N PRO A 58 -1.74 12.66 6.76
CA PRO A 58 -2.20 13.84 6.03
C PRO A 58 -2.78 13.55 4.63
N GLU A 59 -2.65 12.34 4.14
CA GLU A 59 -3.05 11.98 2.78
C GLU A 59 -4.55 11.69 2.73
N ASP A 60 -5.25 12.23 1.73
CA ASP A 60 -6.68 11.99 1.55
C ASP A 60 -6.99 10.70 0.76
N GLU A 61 -8.26 10.29 0.79
CA GLU A 61 -8.75 9.06 0.16
C GLU A 61 -8.54 9.01 -1.36
N ALA A 62 -8.64 10.16 -2.05
CA ALA A 62 -8.54 10.19 -3.50
C ALA A 62 -7.09 9.97 -3.94
N PHE A 63 -6.16 10.72 -3.34
CA PHE A 63 -4.73 10.56 -3.61
C PHE A 63 -4.24 9.14 -3.23
N PHE A 64 -4.70 8.63 -2.08
CA PHE A 64 -4.35 7.27 -1.65
C PHE A 64 -4.84 6.23 -2.65
N ALA A 65 -6.09 6.33 -3.09
CA ALA A 65 -6.68 5.37 -4.04
C ALA A 65 -5.98 5.42 -5.42
N ASP A 66 -5.60 6.60 -5.91
CA ASP A 66 -4.83 6.74 -7.15
C ASP A 66 -3.46 6.04 -7.04
N SER A 67 -2.76 6.21 -5.92
CA SER A 67 -1.49 5.52 -5.68
C SER A 67 -1.65 4.01 -5.59
N ILE A 68 -2.74 3.51 -4.98
CA ILE A 68 -3.06 2.08 -4.94
C ILE A 68 -3.38 1.54 -6.34
N LYS A 69 -4.03 2.33 -7.19
CA LYS A 69 -4.28 1.97 -8.59
C LYS A 69 -2.95 1.76 -9.34
N GLU A 70 -2.00 2.68 -9.20
CA GLU A 70 -0.66 2.53 -9.78
C GLU A 70 0.03 1.26 -9.26
N ILE A 71 -0.06 0.97 -7.96
CA ILE A 71 0.48 -0.27 -7.37
C ILE A 71 -0.19 -1.51 -7.99
N LYS A 72 -1.50 -1.49 -8.24
CA LYS A 72 -2.20 -2.59 -8.92
C LYS A 72 -1.74 -2.76 -10.37
N GLU A 73 -1.49 -1.67 -11.09
CA GLU A 73 -0.99 -1.69 -12.47
C GLU A 73 0.42 -2.31 -12.57
N LEU A 74 1.22 -2.27 -11.50
CA LEU A 74 2.49 -3.03 -11.40
C LEU A 74 2.30 -4.55 -11.27
N GLY A 75 1.06 -5.04 -11.18
CA GLY A 75 0.74 -6.45 -11.02
C GLY A 75 0.85 -6.95 -9.58
N VAL A 76 0.68 -6.07 -8.58
CA VAL A 76 0.53 -6.48 -7.18
C VAL A 76 -0.83 -7.14 -6.98
N GLU A 77 -0.85 -8.32 -6.35
CA GLU A 77 -2.04 -9.15 -6.23
C GLU A 77 -3.00 -8.61 -5.16
N ILE A 78 -2.48 -8.26 -3.98
CA ILE A 78 -3.28 -7.82 -2.82
C ILE A 78 -2.88 -6.40 -2.43
N VAL A 79 -3.86 -5.52 -2.31
CA VAL A 79 -3.67 -4.13 -1.87
C VAL A 79 -4.61 -3.78 -0.73
N GLY A 80 -4.22 -2.83 0.10
CA GLY A 80 -5.04 -2.31 1.19
C GLY A 80 -4.44 -1.06 1.81
N GLY A 81 -4.72 -0.86 3.09
CA GLY A 81 -4.25 0.29 3.86
C GLY A 81 -3.79 -0.10 5.25
N CYS A 82 -2.86 0.68 5.79
CA CYS A 82 -2.36 0.54 7.16
C CYS A 82 -2.77 1.77 8.00
N CYS A 83 -1.84 2.40 8.73
CA CYS A 83 -2.19 3.50 9.62
C CYS A 83 -2.70 4.73 8.86
N GLY A 84 -3.71 5.39 9.43
CA GLY A 84 -4.38 6.54 8.80
C GLY A 84 -5.47 6.17 7.80
N THR A 85 -5.55 4.91 7.37
CA THR A 85 -6.65 4.44 6.52
C THR A 85 -7.86 4.04 7.35
N THR A 86 -9.04 4.16 6.76
CA THR A 86 -10.33 3.81 7.37
C THR A 86 -11.18 3.05 6.34
N PRO A 87 -12.37 2.53 6.70
CA PRO A 87 -13.24 1.87 5.72
C PRO A 87 -13.59 2.72 4.49
N SER A 88 -13.61 4.05 4.58
CA SER A 88 -13.87 4.91 3.42
C SER A 88 -12.74 4.87 2.39
N TYR A 89 -11.48 4.81 2.83
CA TYR A 89 -10.32 4.55 1.95
C TYR A 89 -10.47 3.23 1.20
N ILE A 90 -10.84 2.16 1.92
CA ILE A 90 -11.01 0.83 1.30
C ILE A 90 -12.15 0.84 0.27
N LYS A 91 -13.25 1.55 0.55
CA LYS A 91 -14.33 1.75 -0.41
C LYS A 91 -13.84 2.49 -1.65
N LYS A 92 -13.06 3.56 -1.49
CA LYS A 92 -12.51 4.35 -2.61
C LYS A 92 -11.54 3.52 -3.48
N ILE A 93 -10.68 2.71 -2.86
CA ILE A 93 -9.80 1.76 -3.54
C ILE A 93 -10.61 0.76 -4.36
N LYS A 94 -11.68 0.19 -3.78
CA LYS A 94 -12.55 -0.74 -4.50
C LYS A 94 -13.17 -0.06 -5.74
N GLU A 95 -13.73 1.14 -5.56
CA GLU A 95 -14.35 1.90 -6.65
C GLU A 95 -13.38 2.19 -7.80
N ILE A 96 -12.11 2.52 -7.51
CA ILE A 96 -11.14 2.85 -8.56
C ILE A 96 -10.59 1.62 -9.27
N ILE A 97 -10.41 0.50 -8.56
CA ILE A 97 -9.95 -0.76 -9.14
C ILE A 97 -11.02 -1.38 -10.03
N GLU A 98 -12.28 -1.42 -9.59
CA GLU A 98 -13.39 -1.98 -10.39
C GLU A 98 -13.68 -1.20 -11.67
N ARG A 99 -13.27 0.08 -11.75
CA ARG A 99 -13.41 0.89 -12.97
C ARG A 99 -12.26 0.72 -13.97
N GLY A 100 -11.15 0.12 -13.55
CA GLY A 100 -9.93 -0.04 -14.35
C GLY A 100 -9.67 -1.45 -14.86
N VAL A 101 -10.61 -2.38 -14.63
CA VAL A 101 -10.60 -3.77 -15.12
C VAL A 101 -11.67 -3.95 -16.18
#